data_AF-A0A1Q8JC36-F1
#
_entry.id   AF-A0A1Q8JC36-F1
#
_cell.length_a   1.000
_cell.length_b   1.000
_cell.length_c   1.000
_cell.angle_alpha   90.00
_cell.angle_beta   90.00
_cell.angle_gamma   90.00
#
_symmetry.space_group_name_H-M   'P 1'
#
loop_
_entity.id
_entity.type
_entity.pdbx_description
1 polymer ?
#
loop_
_entity_poly.entity_id
_entity_poly.type
_entity_poly.pdbx_seq_one_letter_code
_entity_poly.pdbx_strand_id
1 'polypeptide(L)'
;MASKDTGPATDYTDAEEAALEAAAERAWEEYQAGEEQMPERMTVYGARVEWAGVETPRAAVRLDRLDLDRVGAALSAVKQANARAAQGEATSYTATGWHSQLRALTGTARGSELADRAGLNPSGRTLRAWLAEDRPPNAANQRAIAEAYSGLRTYGRDHAQADARDARHDAVEAINDAVRERYGADVRFRDVDRIEFHD
;
A
#
# COMPACT_ATOMS: atom_id res chain seq x y z
N MET A 1 3.63 -25.83 27.83
CA MET A 1 4.18 -24.49 28.11
C MET A 1 3.03 -23.63 28.57
N ALA A 2 3.13 -22.98 29.72
CA ALA A 2 2.09 -22.08 30.21
C ALA A 2 1.99 -20.89 29.26
N SER A 3 0.84 -20.72 28.60
CA SER A 3 0.51 -19.49 27.90
C SER A 3 0.49 -18.37 28.94
N LYS A 4 1.53 -17.54 28.93
CA LYS A 4 1.54 -16.28 29.65
C LYS A 4 0.80 -15.31 28.73
N ASP A 5 -0.51 -15.27 28.89
CA ASP A 5 -1.33 -14.24 28.29
C ASP A 5 -1.00 -12.92 29.03
N THR A 6 -0.04 -12.17 28.48
CA THR A 6 0.49 -10.93 29.06
C THR A 6 -0.22 -9.67 28.52
N GLY A 7 -1.35 -9.84 27.83
CA GLY A 7 -2.15 -8.77 27.24
C GLY A 7 -1.90 -8.59 25.75
N PRO A 8 -2.66 -7.71 25.10
CA PRO A 8 -2.53 -7.46 23.66
C PRO A 8 -1.16 -6.85 23.36
N ALA A 9 -0.53 -7.31 22.28
CA ALA A 9 0.67 -6.67 21.77
C ALA A 9 0.35 -5.25 21.30
N THR A 10 1.33 -4.35 21.41
CA THR A 10 1.19 -3.00 20.87
C THR A 10 1.20 -3.01 19.35
N ASP A 11 0.38 -2.16 18.74
CA ASP A 11 0.31 -2.02 17.29
C ASP A 11 1.65 -1.54 16.71
N TYR A 12 1.90 -1.89 15.44
CA TYR A 12 3.02 -1.33 14.72
C TYR A 12 2.74 0.12 14.31
N THR A 13 3.80 0.92 14.26
CA THR A 13 3.77 2.18 13.50
C THR A 13 3.94 1.90 12.00
N ASP A 14 3.47 2.81 11.14
CA ASP A 14 3.70 2.75 9.68
C ASP A 14 5.17 2.46 9.31
N ALA A 15 6.11 3.02 10.07
CA ALA A 15 7.54 2.85 9.84
C ALA A 15 8.04 1.44 10.20
N GLU A 16 7.49 0.85 11.26
CA GLU A 16 7.83 -0.51 11.68
C GLU A 16 7.23 -1.55 10.72
N GLU A 17 5.98 -1.34 10.28
CA GLU A 17 5.35 -2.20 9.27
C GLU A 17 6.15 -2.18 7.96
N ALA A 18 6.52 -0.99 7.49
CA ALA A 18 7.32 -0.83 6.28
C ALA A 18 8.71 -1.49 6.40
N ALA A 19 9.35 -1.42 7.57
CA ALA A 19 10.65 -2.05 7.79
C ALA A 19 10.56 -3.58 7.81
N LEU A 20 9.55 -4.13 8.49
CA LEU A 20 9.30 -5.56 8.55
C LEU A 20 8.93 -6.12 7.17
N GLU A 21 8.04 -5.44 6.45
CA GLU A 21 7.65 -5.80 5.09
C GLU A 21 8.83 -5.77 4.13
N ALA A 22 9.62 -4.70 4.12
CA ALA A 22 10.79 -4.61 3.24
C ALA A 22 11.84 -5.70 3.53
N ALA A 23 11.98 -6.12 4.78
CA ALA A 23 12.85 -7.25 5.15
C ALA A 23 12.27 -8.58 4.64
N ALA A 24 10.95 -8.78 4.77
CA ALA A 24 10.27 -9.99 4.33
C ALA A 24 10.20 -10.10 2.80
N GLU A 25 9.88 -9.02 2.09
CA GLU A 25 9.86 -8.98 0.61
C GLU A 25 11.23 -9.35 0.05
N ARG A 26 12.31 -8.73 0.56
CA ARG A 26 13.68 -9.05 0.12
C ARG A 26 14.04 -10.52 0.34
N ALA A 27 13.74 -11.04 1.53
CA ALA A 27 13.99 -12.44 1.86
C ALA A 27 13.21 -13.39 0.93
N TRP A 28 11.97 -13.03 0.60
CA TRP A 28 11.10 -13.81 -0.27
C TRP A 28 11.59 -13.81 -1.72
N GLU A 29 12.03 -12.66 -2.23
CA GLU A 29 12.64 -12.56 -3.56
C GLU A 29 13.94 -13.36 -3.68
N GLU A 30 14.80 -13.30 -2.66
CA GLU A 30 16.03 -14.09 -2.60
C GLU A 30 15.73 -15.60 -2.61
N TYR A 31 14.71 -16.03 -1.87
CA TYR A 31 14.28 -17.44 -1.84
C TYR A 31 13.69 -17.90 -3.18
N GLN A 32 12.76 -17.15 -3.76
CA GLN A 32 12.12 -17.51 -5.04
C GLN A 32 13.07 -17.49 -6.24
N ALA A 33 14.19 -16.75 -6.17
CA ALA A 33 15.19 -16.75 -7.23
C ALA A 33 15.92 -18.10 -7.38
N GLY A 34 15.83 -18.99 -6.38
CA GLY A 34 16.56 -20.25 -6.34
C GLY A 34 15.71 -21.52 -6.23
N GLU A 35 14.45 -21.42 -5.81
CA GLU A 35 13.67 -22.59 -5.35
C GLU A 35 12.26 -22.67 -5.98
N GLU A 36 11.82 -23.90 -6.31
CA GLU A 36 10.45 -24.18 -6.78
C GLU A 36 9.47 -24.48 -5.64
N GLN A 37 9.99 -24.80 -4.45
CA GLN A 37 9.20 -25.22 -3.29
C GLN A 37 8.87 -24.02 -2.41
N MET A 38 7.87 -24.18 -1.52
CA MET A 38 7.58 -23.17 -0.49
C MET A 38 8.50 -23.36 0.71
N PRO A 39 8.95 -22.26 1.35
CA PRO A 39 9.83 -22.38 2.51
C PRO A 39 9.06 -22.99 3.69
N GLU A 40 9.72 -23.82 4.49
CA GLU A 40 9.13 -24.39 5.71
C GLU A 40 9.49 -23.60 6.98
N ARG A 41 10.49 -22.71 6.87
CA ARG A 41 11.09 -22.00 7.99
C ARG A 41 11.34 -20.54 7.65
N MET A 42 11.16 -19.69 8.66
CA MET A 42 11.54 -18.28 8.64
C MET A 42 12.44 -17.98 9.83
N THR A 43 13.54 -17.26 9.60
CA THR A 43 14.39 -16.73 10.65
C THR A 43 14.38 -15.21 10.62
N VAL A 44 14.03 -14.59 11.74
CA VAL A 44 14.05 -13.12 11.91
C VAL A 44 15.30 -12.75 12.70
N TYR A 45 16.22 -12.02 12.08
CA TYR A 45 17.49 -11.60 12.67
C TYR A 45 17.43 -10.20 13.24
N GLY A 46 18.07 -10.03 14.40
CA GLY A 46 18.30 -8.72 15.01
C GLY A 46 17.04 -8.01 15.50
N ALA A 47 15.91 -8.71 15.59
CA ALA A 47 14.63 -8.12 15.98
C ALA A 47 14.50 -8.04 17.50
N ARG A 48 13.86 -6.96 17.98
CA ARG A 48 13.15 -6.99 19.27
C ARG A 48 11.86 -7.75 19.06
N VAL A 49 11.57 -8.68 19.96
CA VAL A 49 10.36 -9.50 19.83
C VAL A 49 9.48 -9.27 21.03
N GLU A 50 8.26 -8.82 20.76
CA GLU A 50 7.22 -8.65 21.75
C GLU A 50 6.32 -9.88 21.74
N TRP A 51 6.34 -10.63 22.83
CA TRP A 51 5.48 -11.79 23.04
C TRP A 51 4.36 -11.40 24.00
N ALA A 52 3.12 -11.29 23.48
CA ALA A 52 1.95 -10.91 24.26
C ALA A 52 2.20 -9.65 25.15
N GLY A 53 2.87 -8.63 24.63
CA GLY A 53 3.18 -7.41 25.39
C GLY A 53 4.49 -7.44 26.20
N VAL A 54 5.25 -8.54 26.20
CA VAL A 54 6.59 -8.60 26.81
C VAL A 54 7.66 -8.53 25.73
N GLU A 55 8.38 -7.42 25.68
CA GLU A 55 9.55 -7.29 24.81
C GLU A 55 10.76 -8.08 25.32
N THR A 56 11.41 -8.79 24.40
CA THR A 56 12.71 -9.40 24.60
C THR A 56 13.82 -8.50 24.04
N PRO A 57 15.05 -8.58 24.58
CA PRO A 57 16.20 -7.95 23.95
C PRO A 57 16.39 -8.45 22.51
N ARG A 58 17.07 -7.65 21.69
CA ARG A 58 17.33 -7.99 20.28
C ARG A 58 17.98 -9.36 20.18
N ALA A 59 17.35 -10.25 19.43
CA ALA A 59 17.80 -11.62 19.24
C ALA A 59 17.46 -12.11 17.83
N ALA A 60 18.12 -13.18 17.40
CA ALA A 60 17.64 -13.96 16.27
C ALA A 60 16.52 -14.88 16.76
N VAL A 61 15.37 -14.84 16.10
CA VAL A 61 14.22 -15.69 16.39
C VAL A 61 13.99 -16.62 15.20
N ARG A 62 14.15 -17.91 15.47
CA ARG A 62 13.90 -18.98 14.50
C ARG A 62 12.46 -19.46 14.66
N LEU A 63 11.73 -19.52 13.56
CA LEU A 63 10.34 -19.93 13.50
C LEU A 63 10.23 -21.10 12.53
N ASP A 64 9.89 -22.27 13.06
CA ASP A 64 9.87 -23.53 12.31
C ASP A 64 8.43 -23.98 12.06
N ARG A 65 8.16 -24.46 10.84
CA ARG A 65 6.86 -24.99 10.39
C ARG A 65 5.75 -23.94 10.46
N LEU A 66 6.04 -22.76 9.93
CA LEU A 66 5.03 -21.72 9.73
C LEU A 66 4.23 -22.06 8.47
N ASP A 67 2.94 -21.72 8.47
CA ASP A 67 2.16 -21.67 7.23
C ASP A 67 2.60 -20.42 6.44
N LEU A 68 3.55 -20.62 5.53
CA LEU A 68 4.15 -19.55 4.74
C LEU A 68 3.44 -19.33 3.40
N ASP A 69 2.41 -20.12 3.07
CA ASP A 69 1.62 -19.93 1.85
C ASP A 69 0.88 -18.59 1.91
N ARG A 70 0.24 -18.30 3.04
CA ARG A 70 -0.47 -17.03 3.25
C ARG A 70 0.48 -15.83 3.29
N VAL A 71 1.66 -16.01 3.87
CA VAL A 71 2.72 -14.98 3.91
C VAL A 71 3.20 -14.68 2.49
N GLY A 72 3.53 -15.70 1.70
CA GLY A 72 3.96 -15.56 0.32
C GLY A 72 2.93 -14.90 -0.59
N ALA A 73 1.64 -15.26 -0.42
CA ALA A 73 0.54 -14.64 -1.14
C ALA A 73 0.39 -13.14 -0.79
N ALA A 74 0.51 -12.78 0.49
CA ALA A 74 0.42 -11.39 0.94
C ALA A 74 1.61 -10.55 0.44
N LEU A 75 2.85 -11.06 0.53
CA LEU A 75 4.03 -10.40 -0.03
C LEU A 75 3.91 -10.19 -1.55
N SER A 76 3.36 -11.17 -2.28
CA SER A 76 3.08 -11.03 -3.71
C SER A 76 2.04 -9.95 -4.01
N ALA A 77 1.01 -9.80 -3.15
CA ALA A 77 0.02 -8.74 -3.27
C ALA A 77 0.64 -7.36 -3.03
N VAL A 78 1.54 -7.22 -2.05
CA VAL A 78 2.31 -6.00 -1.79
C VAL A 78 3.12 -5.59 -3.01
N LYS A 79 3.88 -6.51 -3.60
CA LYS A 79 4.66 -6.24 -4.81
C LYS A 79 3.79 -5.71 -5.95
N GLN A 80 2.60 -6.29 -6.15
CA GLN A 80 1.65 -5.80 -7.16
C GLN A 80 1.09 -4.41 -6.81
N ALA A 81 0.77 -4.15 -5.54
CA ALA A 81 0.27 -2.85 -5.09
C ALA A 81 1.34 -1.75 -5.22
N ASN A 82 2.58 -2.03 -4.81
CA ASN A 82 3.74 -1.15 -4.99
C ASN A 82 3.97 -0.84 -6.48
N ALA A 83 3.86 -1.84 -7.37
CA ALA A 83 3.99 -1.63 -8.81
C ALA A 83 2.87 -0.71 -9.35
N ARG A 84 1.63 -0.86 -8.88
CA ARG A 84 0.51 0.02 -9.24
C ARG A 84 0.71 1.43 -8.70
N ALA A 85 1.23 1.59 -7.48
CA ALA A 85 1.56 2.88 -6.89
C ALA A 85 2.63 3.61 -7.70
N ALA A 86 3.70 2.92 -8.07
CA ALA A 86 4.75 3.47 -8.94
C ALA A 86 4.22 3.86 -10.33
N GLN A 87 3.31 3.06 -10.90
CA GLN A 87 2.62 3.42 -12.15
C GLN A 87 1.66 4.60 -11.98
N GLY A 88 0.97 4.72 -10.85
CA GLY A 88 0.11 5.85 -10.49
C GLY A 88 0.91 7.16 -10.35
N GLU A 89 2.13 7.08 -9.83
CA GLU A 89 3.07 8.21 -9.81
C GLU A 89 3.53 8.57 -11.23
N ALA A 90 3.85 7.57 -12.05
CA ALA A 90 4.25 7.77 -13.45
C ALA A 90 3.12 8.29 -14.35
N THR A 91 1.87 7.93 -14.08
CA THR A 91 0.68 8.34 -14.86
C THR A 91 0.07 9.64 -14.37
N SER A 92 0.71 10.36 -13.44
CA SER A 92 0.20 11.64 -12.93
C SER A 92 -0.13 12.55 -14.13
N TYR A 93 -1.42 12.83 -14.33
CA TYR A 93 -1.87 13.45 -15.56
C TYR A 93 -1.11 14.77 -15.82
N THR A 94 -0.45 14.90 -16.96
CA THR A 94 0.43 16.05 -17.29
C THR A 94 -0.25 17.11 -18.16
N ALA A 95 -1.56 17.04 -18.33
CA ALA A 95 -2.32 17.97 -19.15
C ALA A 95 -2.11 19.43 -18.73
N THR A 96 -1.50 20.20 -19.63
CA THR A 96 -1.33 21.64 -19.52
C THR A 96 -2.46 22.34 -20.27
N GLY A 97 -2.99 23.40 -19.67
CA GLY A 97 -4.10 24.18 -20.23
C GLY A 97 -5.49 23.64 -19.90
N TRP A 98 -6.45 24.56 -19.79
CA TRP A 98 -7.82 24.28 -19.33
C TRP A 98 -8.55 23.24 -20.20
N HIS A 99 -8.28 23.20 -21.51
CA HIS A 99 -8.98 22.30 -22.43
C HIS A 99 -8.59 20.84 -22.23
N SER A 100 -7.30 20.56 -22.17
CA SER A 100 -6.77 19.22 -21.90
C SER A 100 -7.19 18.72 -20.52
N GLN A 101 -7.20 19.60 -19.52
CA GLN A 101 -7.70 19.30 -18.17
C GLN A 101 -9.20 18.98 -18.16
N LEU A 102 -10.00 19.76 -18.89
CA LEU A 102 -11.43 19.54 -19.03
C LEU A 102 -11.75 18.22 -19.76
N ARG A 103 -10.97 17.85 -20.79
CA ARG A 103 -11.09 16.53 -21.45
C ARG A 103 -10.79 15.38 -20.48
N ALA A 104 -9.75 15.51 -19.66
CA ALA A 104 -9.44 14.49 -18.64
C ALA A 104 -10.56 14.35 -17.59
N LEU A 105 -11.11 15.47 -17.13
CA LEU A 105 -12.22 15.48 -16.16
C LEU A 105 -13.49 14.84 -16.73
N THR A 106 -13.85 15.18 -17.96
CA THR A 106 -15.08 14.68 -18.60
C THR A 106 -14.98 13.25 -19.14
N GLY A 107 -13.77 12.72 -19.27
CA GLY A 107 -13.52 11.34 -19.71
C GLY A 107 -13.78 10.28 -18.64
N THR A 108 -14.04 10.67 -17.38
CA THR A 108 -14.26 9.74 -16.26
C THR A 108 -15.44 10.17 -15.40
N ALA A 109 -16.15 9.21 -14.79
CA ALA A 109 -17.23 9.51 -13.86
C ALA A 109 -16.73 10.34 -12.66
N ARG A 110 -15.55 9.99 -12.13
CA ARG A 110 -14.93 10.70 -11.00
C ARG A 110 -14.48 12.11 -11.33
N GLY A 111 -13.92 12.33 -12.53
CA GLY A 111 -13.57 13.67 -12.97
C GLY A 111 -14.80 14.58 -13.07
N SER A 112 -15.96 14.01 -13.41
CA SER A 112 -17.24 14.74 -13.38
C SER A 112 -17.66 15.11 -11.96
N GLU A 113 -17.55 14.18 -11.00
CA GLU A 113 -17.85 14.49 -9.58
C GLU A 113 -16.91 15.55 -8.99
N LEU A 114 -15.61 15.52 -9.34
CA LEU A 114 -14.64 16.51 -8.90
C LEU A 114 -14.88 17.88 -9.52
N ALA A 115 -15.32 17.91 -10.78
CA ALA A 115 -15.78 19.15 -11.43
C ALA A 115 -16.98 19.75 -10.68
N ASP A 116 -17.98 18.95 -10.33
CA ASP A 116 -19.16 19.40 -9.57
C ASP A 116 -18.75 19.97 -8.20
N ARG A 117 -17.86 19.28 -7.48
CA ARG A 117 -17.33 19.74 -6.17
C ARG A 117 -16.54 21.05 -6.27
N ALA A 118 -15.80 21.25 -7.36
CA ALA A 118 -15.12 22.51 -7.64
C ALA A 118 -16.07 23.63 -8.12
N GLY A 119 -17.38 23.37 -8.14
CA GLY A 119 -18.40 24.33 -8.56
C GLY A 119 -18.51 24.51 -10.08
N LEU A 120 -17.89 23.62 -10.87
CA LEU A 120 -17.91 23.68 -12.33
C LEU A 120 -19.24 23.11 -12.86
N ASN A 121 -20.25 23.96 -13.01
CA ASN A 121 -21.59 23.58 -13.47
C ASN A 121 -21.98 24.19 -14.84
N PRO A 122 -21.27 23.88 -15.95
CA PRO A 122 -21.65 24.38 -17.26
C PRO A 122 -22.91 23.68 -17.79
N SER A 123 -23.73 24.42 -18.55
CA SER A 123 -24.78 23.77 -19.36
C SER A 123 -24.16 22.79 -20.36
N GLY A 124 -24.89 21.75 -20.78
CA GLY A 124 -24.39 20.80 -21.79
C GLY A 124 -24.03 21.44 -23.14
N ARG A 125 -24.61 22.60 -23.48
CA ARG A 125 -24.21 23.40 -24.65
C ARG A 125 -22.88 24.12 -24.40
N THR A 126 -22.73 24.73 -23.23
CA THR A 126 -21.51 25.41 -22.80
C THR A 126 -20.33 24.44 -22.75
N LEU A 127 -20.53 23.27 -22.15
CA LEU A 127 -19.51 22.23 -22.06
C LEU A 127 -19.04 21.76 -23.44
N ARG A 128 -19.97 21.52 -24.37
CA ARG A 128 -19.63 21.16 -25.76
C ARG A 128 -18.83 22.26 -26.46
N ALA A 129 -19.22 23.52 -26.31
CA ALA A 129 -18.47 24.64 -26.89
C ALA A 129 -17.06 24.77 -26.30
N TRP A 130 -16.89 24.46 -25.01
CA TRP A 130 -15.56 24.42 -24.38
C TRP A 130 -14.73 23.24 -24.90
N LEU A 131 -15.30 22.04 -24.99
CA LEU A 131 -14.61 20.84 -25.49
C LEU A 131 -14.23 20.92 -26.97
N ALA A 132 -15.01 21.66 -27.76
CA ALA A 132 -14.73 21.96 -29.16
C ALA A 132 -13.77 23.15 -29.35
N GLU A 133 -13.40 23.85 -28.27
CA GLU A 133 -12.59 25.08 -28.29
C GLU A 133 -13.23 26.27 -29.02
N ASP A 134 -14.49 26.16 -29.43
CA ASP A 134 -15.28 27.24 -30.06
C ASP A 134 -15.37 28.50 -29.19
N ARG A 135 -15.34 28.32 -27.87
CA ARG A 135 -15.36 29.41 -26.90
C ARG A 135 -14.57 29.02 -25.64
N PRO A 136 -13.62 29.85 -25.16
CA PRO A 136 -12.92 29.56 -23.92
C PRO A 136 -13.81 29.79 -22.69
N PRO A 137 -13.61 29.03 -21.60
CA PRO A 137 -14.17 29.34 -20.28
C PRO A 137 -13.62 30.67 -19.76
N ASN A 138 -14.38 31.34 -18.89
CA ASN A 138 -13.88 32.53 -18.18
C ASN A 138 -12.82 32.15 -17.13
N ALA A 139 -12.14 33.14 -16.55
CA ALA A 139 -11.06 32.91 -15.58
C ALA A 139 -11.50 32.11 -14.33
N ALA A 140 -12.73 32.31 -13.85
CA ALA A 140 -13.26 31.57 -12.69
C ALA A 140 -13.42 30.08 -13.03
N ASN A 141 -14.00 29.76 -14.18
CA ASN A 141 -14.20 28.39 -14.63
C ASN A 141 -12.86 27.72 -14.98
N GLN A 142 -11.89 28.45 -15.54
CA GLN A 142 -10.55 27.91 -15.75
C GLN A 142 -9.87 27.51 -14.43
N ARG A 143 -10.05 28.29 -13.36
CA ARG A 143 -9.56 27.93 -12.02
C ARG A 143 -10.27 26.70 -11.45
N ALA A 144 -11.59 26.63 -11.55
CA ALA A 144 -12.35 25.47 -11.11
C ALA A 144 -11.96 24.19 -11.87
N ILE A 145 -11.70 24.28 -13.19
CA ILE A 145 -11.15 23.18 -14.00
C ILE A 145 -9.78 22.76 -13.45
N ALA A 146 -8.88 23.70 -13.19
CA ALA A 146 -7.54 23.40 -12.68
C ALA A 146 -7.58 22.75 -11.29
N GLU A 147 -8.47 23.21 -10.41
CA GLU A 147 -8.67 22.66 -9.06
C GLU A 147 -9.22 21.23 -9.12
N ALA A 148 -10.31 21.01 -9.86
CA ALA A 148 -10.88 19.68 -10.05
C ALA A 148 -9.86 18.70 -10.65
N TYR A 149 -9.10 19.17 -11.64
CA TYR A 149 -8.05 18.38 -12.28
C TYR A 149 -6.89 18.07 -11.33
N SER A 150 -6.50 19.02 -10.47
CA SER A 150 -5.52 18.77 -9.41
C SER A 150 -6.01 17.66 -8.47
N GLY A 151 -7.27 17.68 -8.07
CA GLY A 151 -7.87 16.61 -7.27
C GLY A 151 -7.88 15.26 -7.99
N LEU A 152 -8.15 15.26 -9.30
CA LEU A 152 -8.12 14.03 -10.11
C LEU A 152 -6.69 13.45 -10.20
N ARG A 153 -5.68 14.31 -10.33
CA ARG A 153 -4.26 13.90 -10.35
C ARG A 153 -3.82 13.25 -9.05
N THR A 154 -4.20 13.82 -7.91
CA THR A 154 -3.78 13.29 -6.62
C THR A 154 -4.58 12.04 -6.25
N TYR A 155 -5.87 11.97 -6.61
CA TYR A 155 -6.74 10.85 -6.27
C TYR A 155 -6.18 9.47 -6.66
N GLY A 156 -5.73 9.29 -7.91
CA GLY A 156 -5.20 8.00 -8.37
C GLY A 156 -3.90 7.60 -7.65
N ARG A 157 -3.02 8.58 -7.41
CA ARG A 157 -1.79 8.37 -6.65
C ARG A 157 -2.08 8.04 -5.19
N ASP A 158 -2.92 8.84 -4.54
CA ASP A 158 -3.22 8.72 -3.13
C ASP A 158 -3.94 7.38 -2.84
N HIS A 159 -4.84 6.94 -3.73
CA HIS A 159 -5.45 5.60 -3.64
C HIS A 159 -4.43 4.49 -3.84
N ALA A 160 -3.59 4.57 -4.88
CA ALA A 160 -2.60 3.51 -5.09
C ALA A 160 -1.58 3.44 -3.94
N GLN A 161 -1.25 4.58 -3.32
CA GLN A 161 -0.44 4.64 -2.10
C GLN A 161 -1.18 4.08 -0.88
N ALA A 162 -2.49 4.29 -0.75
CA ALA A 162 -3.32 3.69 0.29
C ALA A 162 -3.42 2.18 0.12
N ASP A 163 -3.74 1.69 -1.08
CA ASP A 163 -3.79 0.26 -1.41
C ASP A 163 -2.43 -0.42 -1.10
N ALA A 164 -1.31 0.26 -1.36
CA ALA A 164 0.01 -0.24 -1.02
C ALA A 164 0.24 -0.30 0.50
N ARG A 165 -0.25 0.68 1.28
CA ARG A 165 -0.20 0.64 2.75
C ARG A 165 -1.04 -0.50 3.30
N ASP A 166 -2.26 -0.65 2.82
CA ASP A 166 -3.18 -1.72 3.25
C ASP A 166 -2.58 -3.10 2.95
N ALA A 167 -2.00 -3.29 1.75
CA ALA A 167 -1.33 -4.55 1.42
C ALA A 167 -0.13 -4.85 2.34
N ARG A 168 0.65 -3.82 2.75
CA ARG A 168 1.77 -4.01 3.69
C ARG A 168 1.27 -4.44 5.06
N HIS A 169 0.22 -3.78 5.54
CA HIS A 169 -0.43 -4.16 6.79
C HIS A 169 -0.91 -5.62 6.74
N ASP A 170 -1.58 -6.03 5.65
CA ASP A 170 -2.02 -7.41 5.44
C ASP A 170 -0.86 -8.42 5.43
N ALA A 171 0.29 -8.07 4.85
CA ALA A 171 1.47 -8.94 4.84
C ALA A 171 2.09 -9.10 6.23
N VAL A 172 2.15 -8.02 7.00
CA VAL A 172 2.61 -8.05 8.39
C VAL A 172 1.65 -8.86 9.26
N GLU A 173 0.34 -8.69 9.10
CA GLU A 173 -0.67 -9.49 9.79
C GLU A 173 -0.60 -10.97 9.37
N ALA A 174 -0.33 -11.30 8.10
CA ALA A 174 -0.11 -12.68 7.67
C ALA A 174 1.09 -13.33 8.37
N ILE A 175 2.18 -12.59 8.57
CA ILE A 175 3.34 -13.07 9.35
C ILE A 175 2.95 -13.33 10.80
N ASN A 176 2.26 -12.38 11.45
CA ASN A 176 1.87 -12.52 12.85
C ASN A 176 0.84 -13.65 13.02
N ASP A 177 -0.09 -13.80 12.07
CA ASP A 177 -1.07 -14.89 12.02
C ASP A 177 -0.38 -16.25 11.94
N ALA A 178 0.58 -16.42 11.03
CA ALA A 178 1.32 -17.67 10.92
C ALA A 178 2.05 -18.03 12.22
N VAL A 179 2.63 -17.03 12.90
CA VAL A 179 3.29 -17.24 14.20
C VAL A 179 2.27 -17.56 15.29
N ARG A 180 1.14 -16.85 15.33
CA ARG A 180 0.06 -17.05 16.30
C ARG A 180 -0.59 -18.42 16.16
N GLU A 181 -0.90 -18.85 14.95
CA GLU A 181 -1.45 -20.18 14.67
C GLU A 181 -0.49 -21.29 15.11
N ARG A 182 0.82 -21.07 14.91
CA ARG A 182 1.85 -22.05 15.26
C ARG A 182 2.14 -22.13 16.76
N TYR A 183 2.24 -20.98 17.41
CA TYR A 183 2.76 -20.85 18.78
C TYR A 183 1.70 -20.44 19.82
N GLY A 184 0.51 -20.06 19.38
CA GLY A 184 -0.63 -19.69 20.24
C GLY A 184 -0.47 -18.35 20.94
N ALA A 185 0.36 -17.44 20.41
CA ALA A 185 0.65 -16.14 21.02
C ALA A 185 0.73 -15.04 19.95
N ASP A 186 0.27 -13.85 20.29
CA ASP A 186 0.50 -12.64 19.49
C ASP A 186 1.99 -12.26 19.59
N VAL A 187 2.63 -12.10 18.44
CA VAL A 187 4.05 -11.77 18.34
C VAL A 187 4.22 -10.56 17.45
N ARG A 188 5.02 -9.60 17.90
CA ARG A 188 5.45 -8.46 17.07
C ARG A 188 6.97 -8.46 16.95
N PHE A 189 7.47 -8.29 15.73
CA PHE A 189 8.88 -8.16 15.39
C PHE A 189 9.19 -6.69 15.12
N ARG A 190 9.87 -6.05 16.06
CA ARG A 190 10.28 -4.65 15.97
C ARG A 190 11.77 -4.56 15.65
N ASP A 191 12.17 -3.46 15.03
CA ASP A 191 13.55 -3.19 14.64
C ASP A 191 14.23 -4.37 13.92
N VAL A 192 13.56 -4.98 12.92
CA VAL A 192 14.10 -6.14 12.21
C VAL A 192 15.31 -5.75 11.36
N ASP A 193 16.42 -6.47 11.52
CA ASP A 193 17.62 -6.23 10.70
C ASP A 193 17.52 -7.00 9.37
N ARG A 194 17.04 -8.25 9.42
CA ARG A 194 16.93 -9.14 8.25
C ARG A 194 15.97 -10.30 8.50
N ILE A 195 15.33 -10.78 7.44
CA ILE A 195 14.59 -12.05 7.42
C ILE A 195 15.30 -13.02 6.46
N GLU A 196 15.26 -14.31 6.75
CA GLU A 196 15.66 -15.36 5.82
C GLU A 196 14.57 -16.45 5.80
N PHE A 197 14.27 -16.95 4.60
CA PHE A 197 13.41 -18.12 4.40
C PHE A 197 14.27 -19.35 4.08
N HIS A 198 13.87 -20.50 4.60
CA HIS A 198 14.58 -21.76 4.41
C HIS A 198 13.61 -22.94 4.26
N ASP A 199 14.12 -24.02 3.69
CA ASP A 199 13.53 -25.36 3.78
C ASP A 199 13.75 -25.98 5.19
#